data_AF-A0AAU3QAW1-F1
#
_entry.id   AF-A0AAU3QAW1-F1
#
_cell.length_a   1.000
_cell.length_b   1.000
_cell.length_c   1.000
_cell.angle_alpha   90.00
_cell.angle_beta   90.00
_cell.angle_gamma   90.00
#
_symmetry.space_group_name_H-M   'P 1'
#
loop_
_entity.id
_entity.type
_entity.pdbx_description
1 polymer ?
#
loop_
_entity_poly.entity_id
_entity_poly.type
_entity_poly.pdbx_seq_one_letter_code
_entity_poly.pdbx_strand_id
1 'polypeptide(L)'
;MTAQVPAARTIVENLAKQNGYDLVRIVTIDDATFMATTFIIHAAALARAEVIIAPGREHLGPGQNAVPHACRVLLPTGLVRPSPRRFPTNARAVATRGN
;
A
#
# COMPACT_ATOMS: atom_id res chain seq x y z
N MET A 1 7.93 3.08 -25.57
CA MET A 1 7.09 2.09 -24.85
C MET A 1 5.98 2.83 -24.13
N THR A 2 4.80 2.96 -24.74
CA THR A 2 3.70 3.83 -24.24
C THR A 2 2.32 3.19 -24.42
N ALA A 3 2.24 1.85 -24.32
CA ALA A 3 0.99 1.10 -24.52
C ALA A 3 0.30 0.64 -23.21
N GLN A 4 0.92 0.80 -22.03
CA GLN A 4 0.46 0.17 -20.79
C GLN A 4 -0.59 0.96 -19.97
N VAL A 5 -0.69 2.28 -20.16
CA VAL A 5 -1.50 3.17 -19.30
C VAL A 5 -3.02 2.88 -19.35
N PRO A 6 -3.64 2.58 -20.51
CA PRO A 6 -5.07 2.31 -20.57
C PRO A 6 -5.48 1.00 -19.86
N ALA A 7 -4.63 -0.03 -19.97
CA ALA A 7 -4.90 -1.34 -19.38
C ALA A 7 -4.79 -1.31 -17.85
N ALA A 8 -3.73 -0.68 -17.32
CA ALA A 8 -3.52 -0.55 -15.88
C ALA A 8 -4.67 0.21 -15.20
N ARG A 9 -5.14 1.31 -15.81
CA ARG A 9 -6.28 2.07 -15.30
C ARG A 9 -7.56 1.24 -15.27
N THR A 10 -7.86 0.54 -16.36
CA THR A 10 -9.04 -0.34 -16.46
C THR A 10 -9.04 -1.41 -15.37
N ILE A 11 -7.88 -2.00 -15.05
CA ILE A 11 -7.75 -2.98 -13.97
C ILE A 11 -8.10 -2.34 -12.62
N VAL A 12 -7.57 -1.15 -12.31
CA VAL A 12 -7.86 -0.44 -11.06
C VAL A 12 -9.36 -0.11 -10.94
N GLU A 13 -9.96 0.40 -12.01
CA GLU A 13 -11.40 0.73 -12.03
C GLU A 13 -12.27 -0.51 -11.85
N ASN A 14 -11.92 -1.63 -12.49
CA ASN A 14 -12.64 -2.89 -12.33
C ASN A 14 -12.50 -3.46 -10.92
N LEU A 15 -11.29 -3.45 -10.35
CA LEU A 15 -11.07 -3.91 -8.98
C LEU A 15 -11.84 -3.06 -7.97
N ALA A 16 -11.86 -1.74 -8.14
CA ALA A 16 -12.63 -0.85 -7.27
C ALA A 16 -14.12 -1.21 -7.32
N LYS A 17 -14.70 -1.28 -8.52
CA LYS A 17 -16.12 -1.63 -8.72
C LYS A 17 -16.47 -3.00 -8.14
N GLN A 18 -15.68 -4.03 -8.43
CA GLN A 18 -15.92 -5.40 -7.96
C GLN A 18 -15.89 -5.52 -6.43
N ASN A 19 -15.14 -4.65 -5.75
CA ASN A 19 -15.00 -4.67 -4.31
C ASN A 19 -15.81 -3.56 -3.60
N GLY A 20 -16.66 -2.83 -4.33
CA GLY A 20 -17.52 -1.77 -3.77
C GLY A 20 -16.77 -0.55 -3.25
N TYR A 21 -15.61 -0.23 -3.83
CA TYR A 21 -14.83 0.96 -3.49
C TYR A 21 -15.07 2.11 -4.46
N ASP A 22 -15.17 3.33 -3.91
CA ASP A 22 -15.17 4.56 -4.68
C ASP A 22 -13.74 5.04 -4.93
N LEU A 23 -13.41 5.32 -6.20
CA LEU A 23 -12.10 5.85 -6.58
C LEU A 23 -12.04 7.36 -6.31
N VAL A 24 -11.30 7.73 -5.26
CA VAL A 24 -11.09 9.13 -4.88
C VAL A 24 -9.94 9.81 -5.61
N ARG A 25 -8.93 9.04 -6.05
CA ARG A 25 -7.75 9.55 -6.75
C ARG A 25 -7.03 8.44 -7.52
N ILE A 26 -6.55 8.76 -8.73
CA ILE A 26 -5.61 7.92 -9.49
C ILE A 26 -4.27 8.63 -9.53
N VAL A 27 -3.19 7.88 -9.27
CA VAL A 27 -1.81 8.37 -9.39
C VAL A 27 -1.05 7.48 -10.37
N THR A 28 -0.19 8.08 -11.18
CA THR A 28 0.73 7.38 -12.07
C THR A 28 2.11 7.39 -11.44
N ILE A 29 2.79 6.26 -11.46
CA ILE A 29 4.15 6.09 -10.96
C ILE A 29 4.96 5.52 -12.10
N ASP A 30 6.11 6.13 -12.34
CA ASP A 30 7.10 5.70 -13.32
C ASP A 30 8.46 5.49 -12.63
N ASP A 31 9.43 4.99 -13.40
CA ASP A 31 10.79 4.73 -12.90
C ASP A 31 11.54 6.01 -12.48
N ALA A 32 11.09 7.19 -12.92
CA ALA A 32 11.66 8.48 -12.56
C ALA A 32 11.00 9.09 -11.30
N THR A 33 9.96 8.45 -10.76
CA THR A 33 9.22 8.97 -9.61
C THR A 33 10.07 8.89 -8.35
N PHE A 34 10.67 10.02 -7.98
CA PHE A 34 11.48 10.13 -6.77
C PHE A 34 10.67 9.76 -5.53
N MET A 35 11.20 8.84 -4.72
CA MET A 35 10.57 8.33 -3.49
C MET A 35 9.12 7.87 -3.69
N ALA A 36 8.85 7.05 -4.71
CA ALA A 36 7.52 6.53 -5.05
C ALA A 36 6.70 6.02 -3.85
N THR A 37 7.31 5.30 -2.91
CA THR A 37 6.64 4.82 -1.70
C THR A 37 6.10 5.95 -0.83
N THR A 38 6.90 7.01 -0.64
CA THR A 38 6.47 8.19 0.14
C THR A 38 5.36 8.91 -0.60
N PHE A 39 5.49 9.08 -1.92
CA PHE A 39 4.47 9.69 -2.76
C PHE A 39 3.14 8.94 -2.68
N ILE A 40 3.14 7.60 -2.79
CA ILE A 40 1.95 6.74 -2.65
C ILE A 40 1.27 6.98 -1.30
N ILE A 41 2.02 6.85 -0.20
CA ILE A 41 1.47 6.95 1.16
C ILE A 41 0.94 8.36 1.41
N HIS A 42 1.69 9.39 0.99
CA HIS A 42 1.27 10.77 1.12
C HIS A 42 0.02 11.07 0.30
N ALA A 43 -0.06 10.58 -0.94
CA ALA A 43 -1.22 10.75 -1.81
C ALA A 43 -2.46 10.07 -1.23
N ALA A 44 -2.32 8.87 -0.67
CA ALA A 44 -3.40 8.16 0.02
C ALA A 44 -3.87 8.93 1.26
N ALA A 45 -2.93 9.45 2.07
CA ALA A 45 -3.25 10.25 3.26
C ALA A 45 -4.01 11.54 2.90
N LEU A 46 -3.54 12.28 1.89
CA LEU A 46 -4.22 13.51 1.43
C LEU A 46 -5.62 13.23 0.90
N ALA A 47 -5.80 12.14 0.16
CA ALA A 47 -7.11 11.74 -0.37
C ALA A 47 -8.00 11.05 0.67
N ARG A 48 -7.51 10.87 1.91
CA ARG A 48 -8.17 10.08 2.96
C ARG A 48 -8.59 8.69 2.48
N ALA A 49 -7.76 8.08 1.63
CA ALA A 49 -8.04 6.77 1.05
C ALA A 49 -7.90 5.67 2.10
N GLU A 50 -8.93 4.82 2.22
CA GLU A 50 -8.88 3.66 3.12
C GLU A 50 -8.08 2.49 2.56
N VAL A 51 -8.03 2.38 1.23
CA VAL A 51 -7.39 1.28 0.49
C VAL A 51 -6.67 1.85 -0.72
N ILE A 52 -5.45 1.37 -0.96
CA ILE A 52 -4.69 1.60 -2.19
C ILE A 52 -5.00 0.45 -3.14
N ILE A 53 -5.38 0.74 -4.37
CA ILE A 53 -5.64 -0.26 -5.41
C ILE A 53 -4.53 -0.18 -6.45
N ALA A 54 -3.93 -1.32 -6.81
CA ALA A 54 -2.89 -1.38 -7.82
C ALA A 54 -3.12 -2.54 -8.82
N PRO A 55 -2.72 -2.40 -10.10
CA PRO A 55 -2.83 -3.48 -11.08
C PRO A 55 -1.95 -4.69 -10.76
N GLY A 56 -0.86 -4.49 -10.03
CA GLY A 56 0.10 -5.51 -9.61
C GLY A 56 1.07 -4.95 -8.58
N ARG A 57 1.92 -5.80 -7.99
CA ARG A 57 2.85 -5.37 -6.92
C ARG A 57 3.96 -4.47 -7.47
N GLU A 58 4.43 -4.78 -8.66
CA GLU A 58 5.45 -4.06 -9.41
C GLU A 58 5.07 -2.58 -9.66
N HIS A 59 3.76 -2.27 -9.68
CA HIS A 59 3.26 -0.90 -9.84
C HIS A 59 3.40 -0.04 -8.58
N LEU A 60 3.76 -0.62 -7.43
CA LEU A 60 4.07 0.12 -6.19
C LEU A 60 5.54 0.57 -6.14
N GLY A 61 6.32 0.22 -7.16
CA GLY A 61 7.75 0.52 -7.26
C GLY A 61 8.60 -0.28 -6.25
N PRO A 62 9.86 0.16 -6.02
CA PRO A 62 10.83 -0.56 -5.18
C PRO A 62 10.35 -0.85 -3.75
N GLY A 63 9.48 0.00 -3.19
CA GLY A 63 8.90 -0.20 -1.87
C GLY A 63 7.58 -0.98 -1.85
N GLN A 64 7.31 -1.83 -2.84
CA GLN A 64 6.11 -2.68 -2.91
C GLN A 64 5.83 -3.50 -1.63
N ASN A 65 6.86 -3.84 -0.86
CA ASN A 65 6.72 -4.54 0.42
C ASN A 65 6.50 -3.59 1.60
N ALA A 66 6.90 -2.32 1.47
CA ALA A 66 6.75 -1.30 2.50
C ALA A 66 5.34 -0.71 2.54
N VAL A 67 4.72 -0.49 1.38
CA VAL A 67 3.38 0.12 1.28
C VAL A 67 2.32 -0.62 2.12
N PRO A 68 2.23 -1.98 2.09
CA PRO A 68 1.26 -2.70 2.91
C PRO A 68 1.45 -2.53 4.42
N HIS A 69 2.62 -2.13 4.91
CA HIS A 69 2.81 -1.85 6.34
C HIS A 69 2.18 -0.53 6.79
N ALA A 70 1.93 0.39 5.86
CA ALA A 70 1.32 1.69 6.14
C ALA A 70 -0.17 1.72 5.78
N CYS A 71 -0.56 1.04 4.70
CA CYS A 71 -1.90 1.12 4.13
C CYS A 71 -2.43 -0.28 3.74
N ARG A 72 -3.76 -0.43 3.67
CA ARG A 72 -4.37 -1.61 3.05
C ARG A 72 -4.15 -1.53 1.54
N VAL A 73 -3.75 -2.64 0.92
CA VAL A 73 -3.48 -2.69 -0.52
C VAL A 73 -4.33 -3.77 -1.18
N LEU A 74 -5.17 -3.40 -2.13
CA LEU A 74 -5.93 -4.31 -2.97
C LEU A 74 -5.20 -4.55 -4.29
N LEU A 75 -4.93 -5.82 -4.57
CA LEU A 75 -4.34 -6.31 -5.81
C LEU A 75 -5.33 -7.26 -6.50
N PRO A 76 -5.13 -7.62 -7.78
CA PRO A 76 -5.92 -8.67 -8.41
C PRO A 76 -5.86 -10.00 -7.66
N THR A 77 -4.75 -10.26 -6.95
CA THR A 77 -4.54 -11.46 -6.13
C THR A 77 -5.20 -11.40 -4.76
N GLY A 78 -5.81 -10.27 -4.39
CA GLY A 78 -6.55 -10.09 -3.15
C GLY A 78 -6.07 -8.90 -2.30
N LEU A 79 -6.72 -8.74 -1.15
CA LEU A 79 -6.44 -7.65 -0.21
C LEU A 79 -5.30 -8.01 0.74
N VAL A 80 -4.21 -7.25 0.68
CA VAL A 80 -3.11 -7.30 1.65
C VAL A 80 -3.42 -6.34 2.80
N ARG A 81 -3.51 -6.87 4.02
CA ARG A 81 -3.70 -6.07 5.24
C ARG A 81 -2.36 -5.68 5.85
N PRO A 82 -2.26 -4.51 6.50
CA PRO A 82 -1.12 -4.18 7.32
C PRO A 82 -0.90 -5.24 8.39
N SER A 83 0.33 -5.78 8.43
CA SER A 83 0.71 -6.61 9.57
C SER A 83 0.74 -5.73 10.82
N PRO A 84 0.22 -6.21 11.96
CA PRO A 84 0.43 -5.50 13.21
C PRO A 84 1.94 -5.41 13.45
N ARG A 85 2.44 -4.20 13.73
CA ARG A 85 3.84 -4.00 14.11
C ARG A 85 4.10 -4.82 15.37
N ARG A 86 4.70 -6.01 15.22
CA ARG A 86 5.35 -6.68 16.34
C ARG A 86 6.61 -5.87 16.64
N PHE A 87 6.49 -4.91 17.54
CA PHE A 87 7.66 -4.50 18.28
C PHE A 87 8.13 -5.75 19.04
N PRO A 88 9.40 -6.16 18.94
CA PRO A 88 9.93 -7.12 19.89
C PRO A 88 9.83 -6.45 21.25
N THR A 89 8.84 -6.84 22.04
CA THR A 89 8.78 -6.50 23.45
C THR A 89 10.00 -7.16 24.07
N ASN A 90 11.10 -6.41 24.19
CA ASN A 90 12.18 -6.75 25.10
C ASN A 90 11.65 -6.57 26.53
N ALA A 91 10.70 -7.42 26.93
CA ALA A 91 10.42 -7.70 28.32
C ALA A 91 11.60 -8.51 28.84
N ARG A 92 12.73 -7.82 29.06
CA ARG A 92 13.65 -8.24 30.11
C ARG A 92 12.81 -8.21 31.38
N ALA A 93 12.38 -9.39 31.81
CA ALA A 93 11.91 -9.61 33.16
C ALA A 93 12.98 -9.03 34.10
N VAL A 94 12.70 -7.84 34.65
CA VAL A 94 13.29 -7.42 35.92
C VAL A 94 12.69 -8.36 36.94
N ALA A 95 13.31 -9.53 37.07
CA ALA A 95 13.02 -10.46 38.13
C ALA A 95 13.55 -9.84 39.42
N THR A 96 12.60 -9.64 40.33
CA THR A 96 12.72 -9.69 41.79
C THR A 96 13.46 -8.57 42.52
N ARG A 97 12.63 -7.69 43.14
CA ARG A 97 12.83 -7.24 44.52
C ARG A 97 13.15 -8.44 45.42
N GLY A 98 14.13 -8.28 46.30
CA GLY A 98 14.38 -9.16 47.45
C GLY A 98 15.29 -8.43 48.43
N ASN A 99 14.76 -8.25 49.64
CA ASN A 99 15.29 -7.56 50.82
C ASN A 99 16.66 -8.09 51.28
#